data_AF-A0A3D0NU65-F1
#
_entry.id   AF-A0A3D0NU65-F1
#
_cell.length_a   1.000
_cell.length_b   1.000
_cell.length_c   1.000
_cell.angle_alpha   90.00
_cell.angle_beta   90.00
_cell.angle_gamma   90.00
#
_symmetry.space_group_name_H-M   'P 1'
#
loop_
_entity.id
_entity.type
_entity.pdbx_description
1 polymer ?
#
loop_
_entity_poly.entity_id
_entity_poly.type
_entity_poly.pdbx_seq_one_letter_code
_entity_poly.pdbx_strand_id
1 'polypeptide(L)'
;MLISEFFDKSPVYRVGGDEFVVIIEGEAFKSRREQLAAFEQQVENNLRSGKLVVSSGMAEYIRGTDRSYHDIFERADTQMYQRKNELKQQKKNRV
;
A
#
# COMPACT_ATOMS: atom_id res chain seq x y z
N MET A 1 13.91 -0.12 -5.54
CA MET A 1 12.79 0.81 -5.29
C MET A 1 11.95 0.15 -4.21
N LEU A 2 11.69 0.82 -3.08
CA LEU A 2 11.12 0.20 -1.87
C LEU A 2 9.89 -0.67 -2.17
N ILE A 3 8.98 -0.22 -3.04
CA ILE A 3 7.77 -0.97 -3.40
C ILE A 3 8.11 -2.27 -4.16
N SER A 4 8.98 -2.20 -5.18
CA SER A 4 9.37 -3.37 -5.98
C SER A 4 10.15 -4.43 -5.19
N GLU A 5 10.81 -4.04 -4.10
CA GLU A 5 11.55 -4.98 -3.23
C GLU A 5 10.60 -5.87 -2.41
N PHE A 6 9.43 -5.36 -2.04
CA PHE A 6 8.43 -6.10 -1.26
C PHE A 6 7.39 -6.82 -2.14
N PHE A 7 7.14 -6.30 -3.33
CA PHE A 7 6.17 -6.82 -4.30
C PHE A 7 6.85 -7.29 -5.59
N ASP A 8 7.97 -7.98 -5.47
CA ASP A 8 8.82 -8.47 -6.57
C ASP A 8 8.10 -9.41 -7.55
N LYS A 9 7.11 -10.16 -7.05
CA LYS A 9 6.28 -11.10 -7.83
C LYS A 9 5.01 -10.47 -8.39
N SER A 10 4.85 -9.15 -8.31
CA SER A 10 3.64 -8.47 -8.74
C SER A 10 3.99 -7.27 -9.62
N PRO A 11 3.25 -7.03 -10.71
CA PRO A 11 3.47 -5.85 -11.54
C PRO A 11 3.17 -4.57 -10.75
N VAL A 12 4.10 -3.61 -10.85
CA VAL A 12 4.02 -2.29 -10.23
C VAL A 12 3.85 -1.24 -11.33
N TYR A 13 2.82 -0.42 -11.22
CA TYR A 13 2.49 0.66 -12.15
C TYR A 13 2.64 2.01 -11.46
N ARG A 14 3.16 3.00 -12.19
CA ARG A 14 3.15 4.40 -11.75
C ARG A 14 1.94 5.09 -12.37
N VAL A 15 1.06 5.64 -11.53
CA VAL A 15 -0.19 6.25 -11.99
C VAL A 15 -0.01 7.76 -12.19
N GLY A 16 0.80 8.41 -11.35
CA GLY A 16 1.12 9.83 -11.45
C GLY A 16 2.03 10.26 -10.30
N GLY A 17 2.85 11.30 -10.48
CA GLY A 17 3.67 11.83 -9.39
C GLY A 17 4.49 10.75 -8.66
N ASP A 18 4.27 10.61 -7.37
CA ASP A 18 4.81 9.59 -6.44
C ASP A 18 3.80 8.46 -6.10
N GLU A 19 2.72 8.34 -6.88
CA GLU A 19 1.65 7.35 -6.70
C GLU A 19 1.89 6.10 -7.54
N PHE A 20 1.79 4.95 -6.88
CA PHE A 20 2.04 3.64 -7.46
C PHE A 20 0.90 2.68 -7.10
N VAL A 21 0.60 1.76 -8.02
CA VAL A 21 -0.36 0.68 -7.85
C VAL A 21 0.34 -0.66 -8.06
N VAL A 22 0.09 -1.61 -7.16
CA VAL A 22 0.54 -3.00 -7.28
C VAL A 22 -0.68 -3.86 -7.56
N ILE A 23 -0.67 -4.62 -8.65
CA ILE A 23 -1.72 -5.60 -8.95
C ILE A 23 -1.22 -6.98 -8.50
N ILE A 24 -1.86 -7.56 -7.50
CA ILE A 24 -1.46 -8.86 -6.93
C ILE A 24 -2.47 -9.92 -7.36
N GLU A 25 -1.99 -10.93 -8.08
CA GLU A 25 -2.82 -11.99 -8.65
C GLU A 25 -2.14 -13.36 -8.49
N GLY A 26 -2.89 -14.43 -8.79
CA GLY A 26 -2.38 -15.79 -8.82
C GLY A 26 -1.74 -16.23 -7.50
N GLU A 27 -0.54 -16.81 -7.58
CA GLU A 27 0.17 -17.35 -6.42
C GLU A 27 0.62 -16.26 -5.44
N ALA A 28 1.01 -15.07 -5.92
CA ALA A 28 1.41 -13.95 -5.07
C ALA A 28 0.26 -13.44 -4.20
N PHE A 29 -0.98 -13.64 -4.63
CA PHE A 29 -2.16 -13.27 -3.84
C PHE A 29 -2.21 -14.02 -2.51
N LYS A 30 -1.69 -15.25 -2.42
CA LYS A 30 -1.71 -16.05 -1.18
C LYS A 30 -0.93 -15.37 -0.04
N SER A 31 0.17 -14.67 -0.37
CA SER A 31 1.04 -13.97 0.59
C SER A 31 0.76 -12.47 0.72
N ARG A 32 -0.24 -11.92 0.01
CA ARG A 32 -0.49 -10.47 -0.08
C ARG A 32 -0.53 -9.74 1.27
N ARG A 33 -1.15 -10.35 2.29
CA ARG A 33 -1.34 -9.76 3.62
C ARG A 33 -0.02 -9.73 4.40
N GLU A 34 0.77 -10.80 4.29
CA GLU A 34 2.09 -10.88 4.91
C GLU A 34 3.05 -9.87 4.26
N GLN A 35 3.02 -9.76 2.94
CA GLN A 35 3.80 -8.77 2.20
C GLN A 35 3.42 -7.33 2.57
N LEU A 36 2.12 -7.02 2.64
CA LEU A 36 1.64 -5.71 3.08
C LEU A 36 2.08 -5.40 4.51
N ALA A 37 1.91 -6.35 5.44
CA ALA A 37 2.32 -6.17 6.83
C ALA A 37 3.83 -5.93 6.97
N ALA A 38 4.65 -6.69 6.23
CA ALA A 38 6.11 -6.49 6.20
C ALA A 38 6.49 -5.13 5.62
N PHE A 39 5.82 -4.71 4.55
CA PHE A 39 6.02 -3.39 3.94
C PHE A 39 5.68 -2.27 4.91
N GLU A 40 4.52 -2.34 5.57
CA GLU A 40 4.08 -1.36 6.55
C GLU A 40 4.99 -1.30 7.77
N GLN A 41 5.51 -2.44 8.23
CA GLN A 41 6.51 -2.50 9.29
C GLN A 41 7.81 -1.78 8.87
N GLN A 42 8.26 -1.95 7.63
CA GLN A 42 9.43 -1.24 7.11
C GLN A 42 9.18 0.27 7.02
N VAL A 43 7.98 0.68 6.60
CA VAL A 43 7.56 2.10 6.57
C VAL A 43 7.57 2.70 7.97
N GLU A 44 7.06 1.97 8.97
CA GLU A 44 7.09 2.40 10.37
C GLU A 44 8.52 2.56 10.89
N ASN A 45 9.40 1.60 10.59
CA ASN A 45 10.84 1.70 10.92
C ASN A 45 11.50 2.91 10.24
N ASN A 46 11.14 3.18 8.98
CA ASN A 46 11.62 4.36 8.26
C ASN A 46 11.12 5.65 8.92
N LEU A 47 9.86 5.69 9.38
CA LEU A 47 9.32 6.81 10.13
C LEU A 47 10.13 7.08 11.41
N ARG A 48 10.61 6.02 12.10
CA ARG A 48 11.48 6.16 13.30
C ARG A 48 12.88 6.65 12.99
N SER A 49 13.41 6.34 11.82
CA SER A 49 14.77 6.67 11.42
C SER A 49 14.87 7.90 10.51
N GLY A 50 13.77 8.62 10.30
CA GLY A 50 13.72 9.80 9.43
C GLY A 50 13.94 9.48 7.95
N LYS A 51 13.71 8.23 7.52
CA LYS A 51 13.84 7.76 6.14
C LYS A 51 12.53 7.94 5.36
N LEU A 52 12.53 7.54 4.10
CA LEU A 52 11.37 7.56 3.21
C LEU A 52 10.18 6.79 3.81
N VAL A 53 9.03 7.46 3.93
CA VAL A 53 7.77 6.91 4.41
C VAL A 53 6.78 6.89 3.25
N VAL A 54 6.14 5.75 3.03
CA VAL A 54 5.15 5.56 1.97
C VAL A 54 3.85 5.11 2.60
N SER A 55 2.74 5.80 2.32
CA SER A 55 1.42 5.35 2.75
C SER A 55 0.91 4.24 1.83
N SER A 56 0.28 3.22 2.39
CA SER A 56 -0.29 2.08 1.67
C SER A 56 -1.75 1.87 1.99
N GLY A 57 -2.48 1.28 1.03
CA GLY A 57 -3.82 0.76 1.20
C GLY A 57 -4.03 -0.41 0.23
N MET A 58 -4.84 -1.39 0.61
CA MET A 58 -5.08 -2.60 -0.18
C MET A 58 -6.57 -2.96 -0.16
N ALA A 59 -7.12 -3.29 -1.32
CA ALA A 59 -8.46 -3.84 -1.44
C ALA A 59 -8.42 -5.13 -2.25
N GLU A 60 -9.25 -6.09 -1.84
CA GLU A 60 -9.46 -7.34 -2.56
C GLU A 60 -10.72 -7.22 -3.43
N TYR A 61 -10.76 -7.98 -4.54
CA TYR A 61 -11.96 -8.10 -5.36
C TYR A 61 -13.08 -8.81 -4.58
N ILE A 62 -14.27 -8.20 -4.56
CA ILE A 62 -15.47 -8.71 -3.92
C ILE A 62 -16.48 -9.05 -5.01
N ARG A 63 -16.65 -10.37 -5.24
CA ARG A 63 -17.61 -10.88 -6.22
C ARG A 63 -19.03 -10.40 -5.92
N GLY A 64 -19.69 -9.81 -6.91
CA GLY A 64 -21.06 -9.33 -6.81
C GLY A 64 -21.20 -7.90 -6.24
N THR A 65 -20.11 -7.33 -5.70
CA THR A 65 -20.05 -5.92 -5.30
C THR A 65 -19.27 -5.11 -6.32
N ASP A 66 -18.10 -5.61 -6.71
CA ASP A 66 -17.22 -4.91 -7.66
C ASP A 66 -17.64 -5.16 -9.09
N ARG A 67 -17.82 -4.06 -9.82
CA ARG A 67 -18.22 -4.04 -11.23
C ARG A 67 -17.03 -3.72 -12.13
N SER A 68 -15.96 -3.17 -11.57
CA SER A 68 -14.76 -2.77 -12.29
C SER A 68 -13.51 -2.77 -11.41
N TYR A 69 -12.34 -2.70 -12.03
CA TYR A 69 -11.08 -2.43 -11.31
C TYR A 69 -11.08 -1.08 -10.58
N HIS A 70 -11.85 -0.12 -11.09
CA HIS A 70 -11.97 1.21 -10.47
C HIS A 70 -12.58 1.12 -9.06
N ASP A 71 -13.59 0.26 -8.86
CA ASP A 71 -14.22 0.07 -7.54
C ASP A 71 -13.24 -0.46 -6.49
N ILE A 72 -12.33 -1.35 -6.92
CA ILE A 72 -11.26 -1.90 -6.06
C ILE A 72 -10.22 -0.81 -5.78
N PHE A 73 -9.82 -0.08 -6.82
CA PHE A 73 -8.86 1.01 -6.73
C PHE A 73 -9.32 2.11 -5.75
N GLU A 74 -10.57 2.58 -5.86
CA GLU A 74 -11.10 3.62 -4.95
C GLU A 74 -11.09 3.18 -3.48
N ARG A 75 -11.37 1.90 -3.19
CA ARG A 75 -11.27 1.37 -1.82
C ARG A 75 -9.83 1.27 -1.34
N ALA A 76 -8.90 0.88 -2.20
CA ALA A 76 -7.48 0.85 -1.86
C ALA A 76 -6.94 2.26 -1.60
N ASP A 77 -7.31 3.22 -2.45
CA ASP A 77 -6.94 4.64 -2.32
C ASP A 77 -7.52 5.27 -1.05
N THR A 78 -8.78 4.99 -0.73
CA THR A 78 -9.42 5.44 0.52
C THR A 78 -8.66 4.95 1.74
N GLN A 79 -8.27 3.68 1.77
CA GLN A 79 -7.46 3.11 2.87
C GLN A 79 -6.05 3.74 2.93
N MET A 80 -5.44 3.98 1.77
CA MET A 80 -4.14 4.68 1.69
C MET A 80 -4.22 6.09 2.25
N TYR A 81 -5.30 6.82 1.94
CA TYR A 81 -5.52 8.17 2.47
C TYR A 81 -5.72 8.16 3.99
N GLN A 82 -6.48 7.20 4.53
CA GLN A 82 -6.62 7.02 5.98
C GLN A 82 -5.25 6.76 6.62
N ARG A 83 -4.46 5.84 6.05
CA ARG A 83 -3.11 5.52 6.52
C ARG A 83 -2.16 6.71 6.47
N LYS A 84 -2.25 7.55 5.43
CA LYS A 84 -1.49 8.80 5.31
C LYS A 84 -1.76 9.76 6.47
N ASN A 85 -3.01 9.84 6.92
CA ASN A 85 -3.37 10.70 8.06
C ASN A 85 -2.81 10.14 9.38
N GLU A 86 -2.85 8.82 9.57
CA GLU A 86 -2.25 8.16 10.73
C GLU A 86 -0.74 8.41 10.80
N LEU A 87 -0.01 8.17 9.71
CA LEU A 87 1.44 8.38 9.64
C LEU A 87 1.81 9.85 9.90
N LYS A 88 1.03 10.80 9.39
CA LYS A 88 1.20 12.24 9.70
C LYS A 88 0.99 12.53 11.19
N GLN A 89 -0.03 11.95 11.81
CA GLN A 89 -0.30 12.14 13.23
C GLN A 89 0.81 11.54 14.10
N GLN A 90 1.27 10.33 13.77
CA GLN A 90 2.40 9.70 14.44
C GLN A 90 3.67 10.53 14.33
N LYS A 91 3.92 11.15 13.16
CA LYS A 91 5.06 12.06 12.96
C LYS A 91 4.96 13.30 13.86
N LYS A 92 3.77 13.91 13.97
CA LYS A 92 3.54 15.10 14.81
C LYS A 92 3.74 14.81 16.30
N ASN A 93 3.28 13.66 16.79
CA ASN A 93 3.43 13.27 18.20
C ASN A 93 4.88 13.00 18.62
N ARG A 94 5.84 13.02 17.68
CA ARG A 94 7.27 12.78 17.92
C ARG A 94 8.12 14.04 17.86
N VAL A 95 7.51 15.18 17.54
CA VAL A 95 8.15 16.51 17.55
C VAL A 95 7.88 17.19 18.88
#